data_AF-A0A2V6XGN9-F1
#
_entry.id   AF-A0A2V6XGN9-F1
#
_cell.length_a   1.000
_cell.length_b   1.000
_cell.length_c   1.000
_cell.angle_alpha   90.00
_cell.angle_beta   90.00
_cell.angle_gamma   90.00
#
_symmetry.space_group_name_H-M   'P 1'
#
loop_
_entity.id
_entity.type
_entity.pdbx_description
1 polymer ?
#
loop_
_entity_poly.entity_id
_entity_poly.type
_entity_poly.pdbx_seq_one_letter_code
_entity_poly.pdbx_strand_id
1 'polypeptide(L)'
;MHRRLNITLPEETIRLIDRVAAKGDRSRFIAEAVRRYVGGRGRAELRRRLREGAARRAERDLQLVADWFSLDEEAWRRSKR
;
A
#
# COMPACT_ATOMS: atom_id res chain seq x y z
N MET A 1 -0.66 25.15 -6.27
CA MET A 1 0.11 25.49 -7.50
C MET A 1 -0.15 24.44 -8.56
N HIS A 2 -0.35 24.85 -9.82
CA HIS A 2 -0.53 23.95 -10.97
C HIS A 2 0.55 24.23 -12.02
N ARG A 3 1.10 23.17 -12.64
CA ARG A 3 2.07 23.28 -13.74
C ARG A 3 1.46 22.65 -14.99
N ARG A 4 1.52 23.36 -16.12
CA ARG A 4 1.08 22.83 -17.42
C ARG A 4 2.17 21.93 -17.98
N LEU A 5 1.80 20.72 -18.40
CA LEU A 5 2.68 19.73 -19.03
C LEU A 5 2.09 19.35 -20.39
N ASN A 6 2.94 19.21 -21.40
CA ASN A 6 2.56 18.58 -22.67
C ASN A 6 2.96 17.10 -22.60
N ILE A 7 1.97 16.22 -22.72
CA ILE A 7 2.17 14.76 -22.68
C ILE A 7 1.47 14.13 -23.87
N THR A 8 2.11 13.11 -24.44
CA THR A 8 1.50 12.27 -25.47
C THR A 8 0.89 11.05 -24.80
N LEU A 9 -0.37 10.77 -25.10
CA LEU A 9 -1.09 9.61 -24.60
C LEU A 9 -1.65 8.82 -25.79
N PRO A 10 -1.77 7.49 -25.69
CA PRO A 10 -2.44 6.69 -26.70
C PRO A 10 -3.87 7.19 -26.93
N GLU A 11 -4.34 7.12 -28.18
CA GLU A 11 -5.65 7.64 -28.54
C GLU A 11 -6.78 6.95 -27.76
N GLU A 12 -6.64 5.65 -27.51
CA GLU A 12 -7.53 4.85 -26.66
C GLU A 12 -7.69 5.44 -25.25
N THR A 13 -6.59 5.95 -24.69
CA THR A 13 -6.57 6.55 -23.34
C THR A 13 -7.26 7.91 -23.34
N ILE A 14 -7.07 8.70 -24.40
CA ILE A 14 -7.79 9.97 -24.57
C ILE A 14 -9.30 9.72 -24.68
N ARG A 15 -9.71 8.72 -25.47
CA ARG A 15 -11.13 8.32 -25.60
C ARG A 15 -11.73 7.84 -24.26
N LEU A 16 -10.94 7.15 -23.43
CA LEU A 16 -11.35 6.78 -22.06
C LEU A 16 -11.55 8.00 -21.16
N ILE A 17 -10.61 8.94 -21.19
CA ILE A 17 -10.70 10.18 -20.42
C ILE A 17 -11.94 10.98 -20.86
N ASP A 18 -12.18 11.09 -22.17
CA ASP A 18 -13.30 11.87 -22.72
C ASP A 18 -14.68 11.28 -22.42
N ARG A 19 -14.78 9.97 -22.19
CA ARG A 19 -16.03 9.34 -21.74
C ARG A 19 -16.37 9.65 -20.29
N VAL A 20 -15.37 9.91 -19.46
CA VAL A 20 -15.54 10.01 -18.00
C VAL A 20 -15.44 11.46 -17.51
N ALA A 21 -14.54 12.24 -18.10
CA ALA A 21 -14.31 13.63 -17.73
C ALA A 21 -15.11 14.57 -18.65
N ALA A 22 -15.92 15.44 -18.04
CA ALA A 22 -16.56 16.53 -18.77
C ALA A 22 -15.51 17.47 -19.39
N LYS A 23 -15.90 18.24 -20.43
CA LYS A 23 -15.02 19.25 -21.04
C LYS A 23 -14.42 20.17 -19.97
N GLY A 24 -13.09 20.20 -19.89
CA GLY A 24 -12.33 21.00 -18.92
C GLY A 24 -11.84 20.23 -17.68
N ASP A 25 -12.39 19.04 -17.38
CA ASP A 25 -12.04 18.28 -16.17
C ASP A 25 -10.93 17.22 -16.40
N ARG A 26 -10.37 17.17 -17.62
CA ARG A 26 -9.31 16.21 -18.00
C ARG A 26 -8.10 16.26 -17.07
N SER A 27 -7.62 17.46 -16.75
CA SER A 27 -6.45 17.64 -15.87
C SER A 27 -6.73 17.15 -14.45
N ARG A 28 -7.94 17.36 -13.92
CA ARG A 28 -8.35 16.86 -12.60
C ARG A 28 -8.43 15.34 -12.60
N PHE A 29 -9.04 14.76 -13.63
CA PHE A 29 -9.13 13.32 -13.81
C PHE A 29 -7.75 12.66 -13.86
N ILE A 30 -6.83 13.19 -14.67
CA ILE A 30 -5.44 12.69 -14.75
C ILE A 30 -4.76 12.80 -13.39
N ALA A 31 -4.90 13.93 -12.69
CA ALA A 31 -4.29 14.12 -11.38
C ALA A 31 -4.83 13.13 -10.33
N GLU A 32 -6.12 12.81 -10.35
CA GLU A 32 -6.72 11.80 -9.48
C GLU A 32 -6.22 10.39 -9.82
N ALA A 33 -6.18 10.04 -11.10
CA ALA A 33 -5.68 8.76 -11.57
C ALA A 33 -4.23 8.53 -11.13
N VAL A 34 -3.36 9.54 -11.28
CA VAL A 34 -1.96 9.48 -10.82
C VAL A 34 -1.88 9.28 -9.31
N ARG A 35 -2.62 10.07 -8.51
CA ARG A 35 -2.65 9.90 -7.04
C ARG A 35 -3.09 8.51 -6.64
N ARG A 36 -4.14 7.98 -7.28
CA ARG A 36 -4.68 6.65 -6.99
C ARG A 36 -3.71 5.54 -7.39
N TYR A 37 -3.06 5.68 -8.55
CA TYR A 37 -2.06 4.73 -9.03
C TYR A 37 -0.85 4.66 -8.09
N VAL A 38 -0.27 5.82 -7.76
CA VAL A 38 0.89 5.90 -6.85
C VAL A 38 0.51 5.41 -5.45
N GLY A 39 -0.64 5.83 -4.91
CA GLY A 39 -1.12 5.38 -3.61
C GLY A 39 -1.40 3.88 -3.55
N GLY A 40 -1.94 3.30 -4.62
CA GLY A 40 -2.17 1.86 -4.75
C GLY A 40 -0.87 1.07 -4.85
N ARG A 41 0.09 1.56 -5.65
CA ARG A 41 1.40 0.91 -5.84
C ARG A 41 2.24 0.90 -4.57
N GLY A 42 2.21 2.00 -3.81
CA GLY A 42 2.86 2.08 -2.50
C GLY A 42 2.34 1.05 -1.50
N ARG A 43 1.02 0.84 -1.43
CA ARG A 43 0.42 -0.18 -0.55
C ARG A 43 0.79 -1.61 -0.96
N ALA A 44 0.80 -1.91 -2.25
CA ALA A 44 1.18 -3.24 -2.75
C ALA A 44 2.65 -3.54 -2.44
N GLU A 45 3.54 -2.58 -2.71
CA GLU A 45 4.96 -2.71 -2.43
C GLU A 45 5.24 -2.83 -0.92
N LEU A 46 4.56 -2.03 -0.09
CA LEU A 46 4.65 -2.14 1.36
C LEU A 46 4.22 -3.54 1.84
N ARG A 47 3.09 -4.05 1.36
CA ARG A 47 2.63 -5.42 1.70
C ARG A 47 3.65 -6.48 1.29
N ARG A 48 4.26 -6.35 0.11
CA ARG A 48 5.31 -7.26 -0.37
C ARG A 48 6.50 -7.25 0.59
N ARG A 49 7.03 -6.06 0.91
CA ARG A 49 8.17 -5.90 1.83
C ARG A 49 7.87 -6.41 3.25
N LEU A 50 6.65 -6.21 3.74
CA LEU A 50 6.21 -6.74 5.04
C LEU A 50 6.20 -8.27 5.05
N ARG A 51 5.64 -8.91 4.02
CA ARG A 51 5.63 -10.38 3.90
C ARG A 51 7.04 -10.95 3.84
N GLU A 52 7.91 -10.37 3.01
CA GLU A 52 9.32 -10.78 2.90
C GLU A 52 10.09 -10.57 4.20
N GLY A 53 9.80 -9.48 4.93
CA GLY A 53 10.37 -9.24 6.25
C GLY A 53 9.93 -10.28 7.27
N ALA A 54 8.63 -10.60 7.32
CA ALA A 54 8.09 -11.60 8.22
C ALA A 54 8.65 -13.00 7.91
N ALA A 55 8.68 -13.40 6.64
CA ALA A 55 9.23 -14.69 6.23
C ALA A 55 10.72 -14.84 6.60
N ARG A 56 11.53 -13.80 6.35
CA ARG A 56 12.96 -13.82 6.71
C ARG A 56 13.24 -13.91 8.21
N ARG A 57 12.32 -13.43 9.04
CA ARG A 57 12.49 -13.43 10.50
C ARG A 57 11.70 -14.53 11.20
N ALA A 58 10.94 -15.33 10.46
CA ALA A 58 10.02 -16.31 11.01
C ALA A 58 10.70 -17.28 11.99
N GLU A 59 11.85 -17.84 11.60
CA GLU A 59 12.59 -18.78 12.45
C GLU A 59 13.04 -18.14 13.77
N ARG A 60 13.69 -16.97 13.69
CA ARG A 60 14.11 -16.19 14.87
C ARG A 60 12.92 -15.82 15.76
N ASP A 61 11.84 -15.36 15.16
CA ASP A 61 10.65 -14.91 15.89
C ASP A 61 9.96 -16.10 16.58
N LEU A 62 9.93 -17.28 15.95
CA LEU A 62 9.43 -18.52 16.58
C LEU A 62 10.33 -19.00 17.72
N GLN A 63 11.66 -18.95 17.55
CA GLN A 63 12.59 -19.31 18.61
C GLN A 63 12.42 -18.39 19.83
N LEU A 64 12.31 -17.08 19.58
CA LEU A 64 12.08 -16.09 20.63
C LEU A 64 10.77 -16.38 21.39
N VAL A 65 9.68 -16.73 20.69
CA VAL A 65 8.44 -17.13 21.35
C VAL A 65 8.64 -18.38 22.20
N ALA A 66 9.32 -19.40 21.68
CA ALA A 66 9.57 -20.63 22.43
C ALA A 66 10.38 -20.37 23.71
N ASP A 67 11.40 -19.52 23.64
CA ASP A 67 12.27 -19.19 24.76
C ASP A 67 11.54 -18.43 25.89
N TRP A 68 10.51 -17.64 25.55
CA TRP A 68 9.80 -16.76 26.49
C TRP A 68 8.39 -17.24 26.85
N PHE A 69 7.89 -18.30 26.22
CA PHE A 69 6.50 -18.74 26.32
C PHE A 69 6.03 -18.97 27.76
N SER A 70 6.87 -19.58 28.60
CA SER A 70 6.56 -19.89 30.00
C SER A 70 6.35 -18.63 30.85
N LEU A 71 7.18 -17.61 30.65
CA LEU A 71 7.09 -16.34 31.36
C LEU A 71 5.81 -15.57 30.98
N ASP A 72 5.46 -15.59 29.70
CA ASP A 72 4.23 -14.98 29.20
C ASP A 72 2.97 -15.68 29.73
N GLU A 73 2.95 -17.02 29.75
CA GLU A 73 1.85 -17.83 30.33
C GLU A 73 1.63 -17.51 31.81
N GLU A 74 2.72 -17.41 32.59
CA GLU A 74 2.65 -17.09 34.01
C GLU A 74 2.14 -15.67 34.27
N ALA A 75 2.63 -14.69 33.51
CA ALA A 75 2.19 -13.30 33.61
C ALA A 75 0.71 -13.15 33.25
N TRP A 76 0.25 -13.85 32.21
CA TRP A 76 -1.15 -13.84 31.79
C TRP A 76 -2.10 -14.47 32.81
N ARG A 77 -1.69 -15.58 33.44
CA ARG A 77 -2.49 -16.20 34.52
C ARG A 77 -2.60 -15.30 35.74
N ARG A 78 -1.54 -14.56 36.07
CA ARG A 78 -1.53 -13.62 37.20
C ARG A 78 -2.38 -12.38 36.96
N SER A 79 -2.47 -11.88 35.72
CA SER A 79 -3.31 -10.70 35.40
C SER A 79 -4.82 -11.00 35.39
N LYS A 80 -5.20 -12.27 35.30
CA LYS A 80 -6.60 -12.73 35.37
C LYS A 80 -7.08 -13.06 36.79
N ARG A 81 -6.23 -12.91 37.80
CA ARG A 81 -6.55 -13.08 39.23
C ARG A 81 -6.80 -11.73 39.88
#